data_AF-Q67KL3-F1
#
_entry.id   AF-Q67KL3-F1
#
_cell.length_a   1.000
_cell.length_b   1.000
_cell.length_c   1.000
_cell.angle_alpha   90.00
_cell.angle_beta   90.00
_cell.angle_gamma   90.00
#
_symmetry.space_group_name_H-M   'P 1'
#
loop_
_entity.id
_entity.type
_entity.pdbx_description
1 polymer ?
#
loop_
_entity_poly.entity_id
_entity_poly.type
_entity_poly.pdbx_seq_one_letter_code
_entity_poly.pdbx_strand_id
1 'polypeptide(L)'
;MRRPSSCEEGRAMQQQGVQPQFSMQGGHLIMAHQEQTGLPKVKDPSMNDRDRMQDLLAQEKYLTSGYNMALIEASHDALFDVIKQNCDASYQMQRQIFNLMFKKGWYKLPVADAQMVQHTFQQFVQYQTQFPFPPGPQVAQMAAQTASGQAGGQGGGMQANRQ
;
A
#
# COMPACT_ATOMS: atom_id res chain seq x y z
N MET A 1 50.62 26.72 20.57
CA MET A 1 50.12 25.61 19.75
C MET A 1 48.85 25.05 20.39
N ARG A 2 47.67 25.44 19.90
CA ARG A 2 46.39 24.78 20.24
C ARG A 2 45.93 24.05 18.98
N ARG A 3 45.81 22.73 19.03
CA ARG A 3 45.17 21.95 17.96
C ARG A 3 43.66 22.21 18.04
N PRO A 4 42.97 22.55 16.94
CA PRO A 4 41.52 22.55 16.94
C PRO A 4 41.03 21.09 16.91
N SER A 5 40.13 20.79 17.84
CA SER A 5 39.36 19.55 17.93
C SER A 5 38.38 19.50 16.76
N SER A 6 38.48 18.48 15.92
CA SER A 6 37.50 18.17 14.88
C SER A 6 36.25 17.54 15.53
N CYS A 7 35.52 18.35 16.30
CA CYS A 7 34.17 18.00 16.74
C CYS A 7 33.21 18.23 15.57
N GLU A 8 32.89 17.12 14.90
CA GLU A 8 31.57 16.80 14.37
C GLU A 8 30.82 17.94 13.68
N GLU A 9 31.13 18.15 12.40
CA GLU A 9 30.13 18.63 11.45
C GLU A 9 28.96 17.63 11.42
N GLY A 10 27.94 17.94 12.21
CA GLY A 10 26.61 17.39 12.08
C GLY A 10 26.08 17.68 10.68
N ARG A 11 26.38 16.79 9.74
CA ARG A 11 25.62 16.66 8.49
C ARG A 11 24.21 16.27 8.89
N ALA A 12 23.35 17.27 8.99
CA ALA A 12 21.91 17.11 8.90
C ALA A 12 21.63 16.36 7.59
N MET A 13 21.45 15.05 7.69
CA MET A 13 20.77 14.25 6.68
C MET A 13 19.37 14.85 6.59
N GLN A 14 19.20 15.78 5.65
CA GLN A 14 17.94 16.39 5.31
C GLN A 14 17.05 15.23 4.85
N GLN A 15 16.21 14.76 5.77
CA GLN A 15 15.26 13.69 5.53
C GLN A 15 14.17 14.30 4.64
N GLN A 16 14.45 14.40 3.33
CA GLN A 16 13.46 14.77 2.33
C GLN A 16 12.36 13.73 2.44
N GLY A 17 11.22 14.16 2.97
CA GLY A 17 9.99 13.39 2.91
C GLY A 17 9.74 13.06 1.46
N VAL A 18 9.84 11.78 1.12
CA VAL A 18 9.51 11.27 -0.21
C VAL A 18 8.00 11.46 -0.35
N GLN A 19 7.61 12.57 -0.96
CA GLN A 19 6.21 12.80 -1.29
C GLN A 19 5.84 11.79 -2.40
N PRO A 20 4.78 10.99 -2.22
CA PRO A 20 4.34 10.08 -3.26
C PRO A 20 3.83 10.90 -4.45
N GLN A 21 4.55 10.84 -5.58
CA GLN A 21 4.12 11.46 -6.82
C GLN A 21 3.19 10.48 -7.54
N PHE A 22 1.91 10.83 -7.66
CA PHE A 22 0.94 10.07 -8.41
C PHE A 22 1.06 10.43 -9.89
N SER A 23 1.23 9.44 -10.77
CA SER A 23 1.16 9.66 -12.21
C SER A 23 0.03 8.83 -12.82
N MET A 24 -0.59 9.40 -13.85
CA MET A 24 -1.64 8.74 -14.63
C MET A 24 -0.99 8.06 -15.84
N GLN A 25 -1.02 6.73 -15.89
CA GLN A 25 -0.62 5.99 -17.09
C GLN A 25 -1.70 4.96 -17.43
N GLY A 26 -2.33 5.11 -18.59
CA GLY A 26 -3.32 4.14 -19.10
C GLY A 26 -4.65 4.07 -18.33
N GLY A 27 -5.07 5.15 -17.66
CA GLY A 27 -6.33 5.19 -16.90
C GLY A 27 -6.24 4.68 -15.45
N HIS A 28 -5.07 4.17 -15.05
CA HIS A 28 -4.81 3.71 -13.69
C HIS A 28 -3.92 4.71 -12.95
N LEU A 29 -4.32 5.07 -11.72
CA LEU A 29 -3.44 5.81 -10.81
C LEU A 29 -2.33 4.85 -10.38
N ILE A 30 -1.09 5.20 -10.68
CA ILE A 30 0.06 4.50 -10.13
C ILE A 30 0.85 5.48 -9.31
N MET A 31 1.26 5.05 -8.12
CA MET A 31 2.23 5.79 -7.34
C MET A 31 3.58 5.65 -8.05
N ALA A 32 3.92 6.65 -8.86
CA ALA A 32 5.08 6.64 -9.72
C ALA A 32 6.29 7.13 -8.93
N HIS A 33 7.08 6.19 -8.44
CA HIS A 33 8.43 6.45 -8.00
C HIS A 33 9.39 6.07 -9.12
N GLN A 34 10.30 6.97 -9.50
CA GLN A 34 11.37 6.68 -10.46
C GLN A 34 12.26 5.58 -9.86
N GLU A 35 12.33 4.40 -10.49
CA GLU A 35 13.25 3.35 -10.07
C GLU A 35 14.68 3.90 -10.12
N GLN A 36 15.26 4.20 -8.95
CA GLN A 36 16.69 4.44 -8.81
C GLN A 36 17.41 3.08 -8.84
N THR A 37 17.32 2.39 -9.97
CA THR A 37 17.95 1.09 -10.12
C THR A 37 19.30 1.29 -10.79
N GLY A 38 20.33 1.46 -9.96
CA GLY A 38 21.71 1.09 -10.34
C GLY A 38 21.87 -0.44 -10.51
N LEU A 39 20.76 -1.16 -10.68
CA LEU A 39 20.72 -2.60 -10.86
C LEU A 39 20.77 -2.90 -12.36
N PRO A 40 21.60 -3.86 -12.79
CA PRO A 40 21.67 -4.25 -14.20
C PRO A 40 20.30 -4.75 -14.69
N LYS A 41 19.96 -4.41 -15.93
CA LYS A 41 18.70 -4.79 -16.59
C LYS A 41 18.55 -6.31 -16.78
N VAL A 42 19.67 -7.04 -16.71
CA VAL A 42 19.74 -8.50 -16.71
C VAL A 42 20.18 -8.96 -15.32
N LYS A 43 19.37 -9.82 -14.69
CA LYS A 43 19.68 -10.40 -13.38
C LYS A 43 20.90 -11.31 -13.51
N ASP A 44 21.97 -10.96 -12.80
CA ASP A 44 23.12 -11.85 -12.68
C ASP A 44 22.87 -12.91 -11.58
N PRO A 45 23.65 -14.00 -11.53
CA PRO A 45 23.49 -15.04 -10.52
C PRO A 45 23.74 -14.59 -9.08
N SER A 46 24.33 -13.41 -8.86
CA SER A 46 24.57 -12.89 -7.51
C SER A 46 23.29 -12.34 -6.89
N MET A 47 23.26 -12.37 -5.56
CA MET A 47 22.18 -11.77 -4.79
C MET A 47 22.30 -10.24 -4.88
N ASN A 48 21.32 -9.59 -5.52
CA ASN A 48 21.27 -8.14 -5.58
C ASN A 48 20.57 -7.55 -4.33
N ASP A 49 20.67 -6.23 -4.14
CA ASP A 49 20.08 -5.58 -2.96
C ASP A 49 18.55 -5.70 -2.91
N ARG A 50 17.89 -5.80 -4.06
CA ARG A 50 16.45 -6.02 -4.13
C ARG A 50 16.09 -7.41 -3.63
N ASP A 51 16.85 -8.43 -4.02
CA ASP A 51 16.69 -9.81 -3.56
C ASP A 51 16.95 -9.90 -2.05
N ARG A 52 17.97 -9.21 -1.52
CA ARG A 52 18.22 -9.10 -0.06
C ARG A 52 17.04 -8.49 0.68
N MET A 53 16.50 -7.38 0.17
CA MET A 53 15.35 -6.73 0.81
C MET A 53 14.09 -7.60 0.75
N GLN A 54 13.88 -8.36 -0.32
CA GLN A 54 12.76 -9.29 -0.41
C GLN A 54 12.89 -10.47 0.55
N ASP A 55 14.10 -10.98 0.73
CA ASP A 55 14.38 -12.03 1.71
C ASP A 55 14.10 -11.54 3.15
N LEU A 56 14.60 -10.34 3.50
CA LEU A 56 14.28 -9.70 4.78
C LEU A 56 12.77 -9.48 4.97
N LEU A 57 12.06 -9.02 3.94
CA LEU A 57 10.62 -8.84 3.98
C LEU A 57 9.87 -10.17 4.20
N ALA A 58 10.36 -11.28 3.64
CA ALA A 58 9.80 -12.60 3.84
C ALA A 58 10.06 -13.11 5.27
N GLN A 59 11.27 -12.90 5.79
CA GLN A 59 11.65 -13.24 7.16
C GLN A 59 10.77 -12.52 8.19
N GLU A 60 10.59 -11.21 8.08
CA GLU A 60 9.77 -10.44 9.02
C GLU A 60 8.29 -10.85 8.99
N LYS A 61 7.75 -11.20 7.82
CA LYS A 61 6.39 -11.77 7.72
C LYS A 61 6.27 -13.11 8.46
N TYR A 62 7.30 -13.95 8.35
CA TYR A 62 7.34 -15.23 9.04
C TYR A 62 7.40 -15.03 10.57
N LEU A 63 8.27 -14.14 11.04
CA LEU A 63 8.42 -13.82 12.46
C LEU A 63 7.13 -13.26 13.06
N THR A 64 6.54 -12.26 12.42
CA THR A 64 5.29 -11.63 12.91
C THR A 64 4.12 -12.62 12.98
N SER A 65 4.03 -13.57 12.04
CA SER A 65 3.04 -14.65 12.11
C SER A 65 3.28 -15.57 13.32
N GLY A 66 4.52 -16.00 13.54
CA GLY A 66 4.89 -16.84 14.68
C GLY A 66 4.66 -16.16 16.03
N TYR A 67 5.03 -14.88 16.15
CA TYR A 67 4.79 -14.09 17.35
C TYR A 67 3.30 -13.90 17.62
N ASN A 68 2.47 -13.70 16.59
CA ASN A 68 1.03 -13.57 16.77
C ASN A 68 0.43 -14.85 17.38
N MET A 69 0.83 -16.03 16.89
CA MET A 69 0.40 -17.30 17.48
C MET A 69 0.89 -17.46 18.94
N ALA A 70 2.16 -17.12 19.19
CA ALA A 70 2.70 -17.19 20.55
C ALA A 70 2.00 -16.23 21.53
N LEU A 71 1.61 -15.02 21.08
CA LEU A 71 0.92 -14.04 21.91
C LEU A 71 -0.48 -14.49 22.35
N ILE A 72 -1.23 -15.13 21.45
CA ILE A 72 -2.59 -15.58 21.77
C ILE A 72 -2.61 -16.83 22.66
N GLU A 73 -1.50 -17.59 22.71
CA GLU A 73 -1.36 -18.82 23.52
C GLU A 73 -0.53 -18.62 24.80
N ALA A 74 0.10 -17.46 24.99
CA ALA A 74 0.93 -17.19 26.16
C ALA A 74 0.09 -17.01 27.43
N SER A 75 0.25 -17.91 28.39
CA SER A 75 -0.43 -17.88 29.69
C SER A 75 0.35 -17.16 30.80
N HIS A 76 1.63 -16.85 30.58
CA HIS A 76 2.51 -16.23 31.57
C HIS A 76 2.80 -14.77 31.21
N ASP A 77 2.44 -13.83 32.10
CA ASP A 77 2.50 -12.39 31.85
C ASP A 77 3.90 -11.89 31.44
N ALA A 78 4.94 -12.23 32.19
CA ALA A 78 6.30 -11.77 31.85
C ALA A 78 6.80 -12.30 30.49
N LEU A 79 6.41 -13.51 30.09
CA LEU A 79 6.75 -14.08 28.79
C LEU A 79 5.95 -13.40 27.68
N PHE A 80 4.66 -13.15 27.93
CA PHE A 80 3.81 -12.39 27.03
C PHE A 80 4.42 -11.02 26.73
N ASP A 81 4.87 -10.29 27.75
CA ASP A 81 5.49 -8.97 27.57
C ASP A 81 6.76 -9.02 26.72
N VAL A 82 7.62 -10.02 26.91
CA VAL A 82 8.84 -10.18 26.11
C VAL A 82 8.51 -10.52 24.66
N ILE A 83 7.57 -11.45 24.42
CA ILE A 83 7.10 -11.79 23.07
C ILE A 83 6.51 -10.56 22.41
N LYS A 84 5.71 -9.79 23.14
CA LYS A 84 5.07 -8.58 22.64
C LYS A 84 6.09 -7.52 22.23
N GLN A 85 7.10 -7.27 23.06
CA GLN A 85 8.18 -6.33 22.74
C GLN A 85 8.94 -6.73 21.46
N ASN A 86 9.26 -8.01 21.31
CA ASN A 86 9.94 -8.52 20.11
C ASN A 86 9.04 -8.42 18.87
N CYS A 87 7.75 -8.72 19.01
CA CYS A 87 6.77 -8.60 17.95
C CYS A 87 6.63 -7.14 17.47
N ASP A 88 6.53 -6.20 18.42
CA ASP A 88 6.43 -4.77 18.13
C ASP A 88 7.70 -4.26 17.41
N ALA A 89 8.89 -4.77 17.77
CA ALA A 89 10.14 -4.47 17.07
C ALA A 89 10.15 -5.01 15.63
N SER A 90 9.68 -6.25 15.41
CA SER A 90 9.53 -6.82 14.07
C SER A 90 8.54 -6.02 13.20
N TYR A 91 7.43 -5.56 13.76
CA TYR A 91 6.50 -4.69 13.02
C TYR A 91 7.15 -3.37 12.59
N GLN A 92 7.97 -2.76 13.46
CA GLN A 92 8.72 -1.56 13.11
C GLN A 92 9.73 -1.83 11.98
N MET A 93 10.45 -2.96 12.05
CA MET A 93 11.43 -3.34 11.03
C MET A 93 10.76 -3.62 9.68
N GLN A 94 9.69 -4.40 9.67
CA GLN A 94 8.86 -4.65 8.49
C GLN A 94 8.42 -3.33 7.83
N ARG A 95 7.99 -2.34 8.64
CA ARG A 95 7.58 -1.03 8.13
C ARG A 95 8.75 -0.25 7.52
N GLN A 96 9.94 -0.31 8.13
CA GLN A 96 11.15 0.32 7.60
C GLN A 96 11.59 -0.32 6.28
N ILE A 97 11.60 -1.66 6.20
CA ILE A 97 11.91 -2.42 4.97
C ILE A 97 10.95 -2.01 3.86
N PHE A 98 9.64 -2.02 4.13
CA PHE A 98 8.62 -1.62 3.17
C PHE A 98 8.85 -0.18 2.67
N ASN A 99 9.03 0.77 3.59
CA ASN A 99 9.27 2.17 3.22
C ASN A 99 10.56 2.33 2.41
N LEU A 100 11.63 1.59 2.74
CA LEU A 100 12.89 1.64 2.01
C LEU A 100 12.75 1.06 0.59
N MET A 101 12.09 -0.08 0.44
CA MET A 101 11.80 -0.67 -0.87
C MET A 101 10.92 0.24 -1.73
N PHE A 102 9.95 0.89 -1.09
CA PHE A 102 9.09 1.89 -1.73
C PHE A 102 9.91 3.11 -2.19
N LYS A 103 10.77 3.67 -1.33
CA LYS A 103 11.70 4.77 -1.66
C LYS A 103 12.73 4.46 -2.74
N LYS A 104 12.97 3.17 -3.05
CA LYS A 104 13.85 2.72 -4.12
C LYS A 104 13.10 2.33 -5.40
N GLY A 105 11.76 2.35 -5.38
CA GLY A 105 10.91 1.96 -6.49
C GLY A 105 10.77 0.45 -6.70
N TRP A 106 11.30 -0.36 -5.78
CA TRP A 106 11.25 -1.83 -5.87
C TRP A 106 9.89 -2.40 -5.48
N TYR A 107 9.07 -1.58 -4.82
CA TYR A 107 7.70 -1.91 -4.45
C TYR A 107 6.75 -0.84 -5.01
N LYS A 108 5.87 -1.26 -5.93
CA LYS A 108 4.83 -0.40 -6.49
C LYS A 108 3.54 -0.67 -5.74
N LEU A 109 2.91 0.38 -5.24
CA LEU A 109 1.56 0.31 -4.70
C LEU A 109 0.58 0.50 -5.87
N PRO A 110 -0.15 -0.54 -6.30
CA PRO A 110 -1.26 -0.32 -7.21
C PRO A 110 -2.29 0.53 -6.46
N VAL A 111 -2.66 1.68 -7.02
CA VAL A 111 -3.85 2.39 -6.51
C VAL A 111 -5.03 1.58 -6.98
N ALA A 112 -6.05 1.33 -6.16
CA ALA A 112 -7.21 0.59 -6.62
C ALA A 112 -7.85 1.29 -7.83
N ASP A 113 -8.20 0.53 -8.87
CA ASP A 113 -8.90 1.08 -10.03
C ASP A 113 -10.22 1.67 -9.57
N ALA A 114 -10.49 2.94 -9.90
CA ALA A 114 -11.71 3.61 -9.48
C ALA A 114 -12.97 2.86 -9.92
N GLN A 115 -12.95 2.19 -11.07
CA GLN A 115 -14.03 1.32 -11.55
C GLN A 115 -14.16 0.06 -10.68
N MET A 116 -13.04 -0.56 -10.27
CA MET A 116 -13.08 -1.72 -9.37
C MET A 116 -13.60 -1.35 -7.98
N VAL A 117 -13.27 -0.17 -7.48
CA VAL A 117 -13.82 0.35 -6.21
C VAL A 117 -15.33 0.55 -6.33
N GLN A 118 -15.81 1.16 -7.41
CA GLN A 118 -17.25 1.32 -7.62
C GLN A 118 -17.96 -0.03 -7.83
N HIS A 119 -17.36 -0.95 -8.57
CA HIS A 119 -17.93 -2.28 -8.80
C HIS A 119 -18.05 -3.09 -7.50
N THR A 120 -17.00 -3.14 -6.70
CA THR A 120 -17.01 -3.84 -5.39
C THR A 120 -17.98 -3.18 -4.41
N PHE A 121 -18.11 -1.84 -4.43
CA PHE A 121 -19.13 -1.13 -3.67
C PHE A 121 -20.55 -1.53 -4.09
N GLN A 122 -20.84 -1.57 -5.39
CA GLN A 122 -22.15 -1.99 -5.90
C GLN A 122 -22.45 -3.46 -5.54
N GLN A 123 -21.48 -4.36 -5.63
CA GLN A 123 -21.62 -5.74 -5.16
C GLN A 123 -21.97 -5.80 -3.66
N PHE A 124 -21.30 -4.99 -2.84
CA PHE A 124 -21.60 -4.90 -1.42
C PHE A 124 -23.02 -4.40 -1.15
N VAL A 125 -23.49 -3.38 -1.88
CA VAL A 125 -24.87 -2.91 -1.80
C VAL A 125 -25.88 -4.01 -2.12
N GLN A 126 -25.60 -4.86 -3.11
CA GLN A 126 -26.47 -6.01 -3.42
C GLN A 126 -26.52 -7.02 -2.25
N TYR A 127 -25.40 -7.29 -1.59
CA TYR A 127 -25.35 -8.17 -0.42
C TYR A 127 -26.10 -7.62 0.81
N GLN A 128 -26.33 -6.30 0.88
CA GLN A 128 -27.09 -5.71 1.99
C GLN A 128 -28.52 -6.23 2.09
N THR A 129 -29.09 -6.72 0.98
CA THR A 129 -30.42 -7.35 0.97
C THR A 129 -30.48 -8.66 1.77
N GLN A 130 -29.33 -9.24 2.12
CA GLN A 130 -29.23 -10.46 2.92
C GLN A 130 -29.02 -10.16 4.42
N PHE A 131 -28.88 -8.89 4.81
CA PHE A 131 -28.70 -8.54 6.21
C PHE A 131 -30.03 -8.53 6.98
N PRO A 132 -30.05 -8.97 8.25
CA PRO A 132 -31.28 -9.01 9.06
C PRO A 132 -31.87 -7.63 9.40
N PHE A 133 -31.11 -6.55 9.16
CA PHE A 133 -31.49 -5.19 9.48
C PHE A 133 -31.41 -4.29 8.25
N PRO A 134 -32.39 -3.38 8.05
CA PRO A 134 -32.37 -2.46 6.94
C PRO A 134 -31.19 -1.48 7.06
N PRO A 135 -30.54 -1.12 5.94
CA PRO A 135 -29.40 -0.23 5.95
C PRO A 135 -29.79 1.18 6.39
N GLY A 136 -28.89 1.85 7.11
CA GLY A 136 -29.09 3.24 7.53
C GLY A 136 -29.27 4.18 6.33
N PRO A 137 -30.02 5.28 6.48
CA PRO A 137 -30.42 6.17 5.37
C PRO A 137 -29.24 6.77 4.59
N GLN A 138 -28.07 6.92 5.23
CA GLN A 138 -26.85 7.44 4.60
C GLN A 138 -26.28 6.49 3.53
N VAL A 139 -26.35 5.17 3.75
CA VAL A 139 -25.84 4.17 2.80
C VAL A 139 -26.77 4.05 1.59
N ALA A 140 -28.09 4.13 1.82
CA ALA A 140 -29.09 4.14 0.76
C ALA A 140 -28.93 5.34 -0.19
N GLN A 141 -28.64 6.53 0.35
CA GLN A 141 -28.39 7.72 -0.45
C GLN A 141 -27.09 7.64 -1.25
N MET A 142 -26.03 7.06 -0.68
CA MET A 142 -24.75 6.88 -1.38
C MET A 142 -24.86 5.85 -2.52
N ALA A 143 -25.59 4.76 -2.32
CA ALA A 143 -25.89 3.76 -3.35
C ALA A 143 -26.70 4.32 -4.53
N ALA A 144 -27.65 5.23 -4.26
CA ALA A 144 -28.44 5.88 -5.31
C ALA A 144 -27.60 6.86 -6.16
N GLN A 145 -26.62 7.54 -5.57
CA GLN A 145 -25.74 8.47 -6.29
C GLN A 145 -24.76 7.75 -7.23
N THR A 146 -24.19 6.62 -6.81
CA THR A 146 -23.28 5.84 -7.64
C THR A 146 -23.96 5.21 -8.87
N ALA A 147 -25.26 4.97 -8.82
CA ALA A 147 -26.04 4.48 -9.97
C ALA A 147 -26.33 5.56 -11.04
N SER A 148 -26.30 6.84 -10.67
CA SER A 148 -26.65 7.94 -11.58
C SER A 148 -25.50 8.44 -12.48
N GLY A 149 -24.27 7.96 -12.27
CA GLY A 149 -23.08 8.40 -13.02
C GLY A 149 -22.85 7.73 -14.38
N GLN A 150 -23.68 6.77 -14.78
CA GLN A 150 -23.48 5.96 -15.98
C GLN A 150 -24.70 5.99 -16.92
N ALA A 151 -25.31 7.17 -17.09
CA ALA A 151 -26.37 7.40 -18.09
C ALA A 151 -26.29 8.83 -18.61
N GLY A 152 -25.23 9.16 -19.35
CA GLY A 152 -25.02 10.51 -19.88
C GLY A 152 -24.08 10.52 -21.09
N GLY A 153 -24.45 9.84 -22.17
CA GLY A 153 -23.68 9.82 -23.41
C GLY A 153 -24.53 9.52 -24.64
N GLN A 154 -24.92 10.59 -25.35
CA GLN A 154 -25.41 10.63 -26.72
C GLN A 154 -26.83 10.09 -27.01
N GLY A 155 -27.83 10.89 -26.63
CA GLY A 155 -28.99 11.14 -27.48
C GLY A 155 -28.75 12.39 -28.33
N GLY A 156 -28.64 12.25 -29.64
CA GLY A 156 -28.46 13.33 -30.60
C GLY A 156 -28.65 12.81 -32.02
N GLY A 157 -29.76 13.19 -32.66
CA GLY A 157 -30.37 12.49 -33.78
C GLY A 157 -29.68 12.59 -35.14
N MET A 158 -30.13 11.74 -36.08
CA MET A 158 -30.24 12.11 -37.47
C MET A 158 -31.35 11.31 -38.15
N GLN A 159 -32.22 12.04 -38.84
CA GLN A 159 -33.41 11.58 -39.55
C GLN A 159 -33.05 10.81 -40.84
N ALA A 160 -33.98 9.96 -41.25
CA ALA A 160 -34.41 9.70 -42.63
C ALA A 160 -33.35 9.39 -43.71
N ASN A 161 -33.44 8.21 -44.34
CA ASN A 161 -34.25 8.09 -45.54
C ASN A 161 -34.49 6.62 -45.90
N ARG A 162 -35.74 6.31 -46.28
CA ARG A 162 -36.11 5.10 -47.00
C ARG A 162 -35.77 5.33 -48.48
N GLN A 163 -35.05 4.40 -49.08
CA GLN A 163 -35.36 3.73 -50.35
C GLN A 163 -34.27 2.72 -50.66
#